data_AF-A0A5J9U230-F1
#
_entry.id   AF-A0A5J9U230-F1
#
_cell.length_a   1.000
_cell.length_b   1.000
_cell.length_c   1.000
_cell.angle_alpha   90.00
_cell.angle_beta   90.00
_cell.angle_gamma   90.00
#
_symmetry.space_group_name_H-M   'P 1'
#
loop_
_entity.id
_entity.type
_entity.pdbx_description
1 polymer ?
#
loop_
_entity_poly.entity_id
_entity_poly.type
_entity_poly.pdbx_seq_one_letter_code
_entity_poly.pdbx_strand_id
1 'polypeptide(L)' 'VRIMNDEGNTSLEEIEDYSTVVYKTFKSEEDCYAFYNAYAGFKGFSIRKDDVRVDRDTNKAKDTGI' A
#
# COMPACT_ATOMS: atom_id res chain seq x y z
N VAL A 1 20.02 -9.23 27.06
CA VAL A 1 19.06 -8.25 26.51
C VAL A 1 17.93 -9.00 25.82
N ARG A 2 16.76 -9.03 26.47
CA ARG A 2 15.43 -9.19 25.89
C ARG A 2 14.45 -8.72 26.96
N ILE A 3 13.82 -7.59 26.72
CA ILE A 3 12.56 -7.26 27.35
C ILE A 3 11.63 -6.98 26.18
N MET A 4 10.92 -8.02 25.75
CA MET A 4 9.72 -7.85 24.93
C MET A 4 8.60 -7.65 25.93
N ASN A 5 8.13 -6.41 26.09
CA ASN A 5 6.89 -6.12 26.79
C ASN A 5 5.79 -6.04 25.74
N ASP A 6 4.77 -6.87 25.95
CA ASP A 6 3.63 -7.16 25.09
C ASP A 6 2.49 -6.16 25.33
N GLU A 7 2.78 -4.87 25.17
CA GLU A 7 1.79 -3.80 25.21
C GLU A 7 2.00 -2.96 23.97
N GLY A 8 1.02 -2.99 23.05
CA GLY A 8 1.06 -2.32 21.75
C GLY A 8 1.20 -0.80 21.88
N ASN A 9 2.43 -0.34 22.13
CA ASN A 9 2.82 1.05 22.10
C ASN A 9 3.00 1.46 20.64
N THR A 10 1.89 1.46 19.89
CA THR A 10 1.84 2.08 18.57
C THR A 10 2.11 3.56 18.81
N SER A 11 3.16 4.11 18.21
CA SER A 11 3.51 5.51 18.42
C SER A 11 2.36 6.42 17.97
N LEU A 12 2.25 7.64 18.52
CA LEU A 12 1.25 8.60 18.06
C LEU A 12 1.35 8.82 16.54
N GLU A 13 2.57 8.78 16.00
CA GLU A 13 2.86 8.84 14.57
C GLU A 13 2.29 7.62 13.82
N GLU A 14 2.47 6.41 14.33
CA GLU A 14 1.92 5.19 13.72
C GLU A 14 0.39 5.14 13.77
N ILE A 15 -0.23 5.66 14.84
CA ILE A 15 -1.69 5.78 14.95
C ILE A 15 -2.23 6.80 13.93
N GLU A 16 -1.55 7.94 13.78
CA GLU A 16 -1.89 8.98 12.80
C GLU A 16 -1.71 8.48 11.36
N ASP A 17 -0.63 7.74 11.08
CA ASP A 17 -0.39 7.05 9.81
C ASP A 17 -1.56 6.13 9.45
N TYR A 18 -1.97 5.25 10.38
CA TYR A 18 -3.05 4.30 10.16
C TYR A 18 -4.39 5.01 9.90
N SER A 19 -4.75 5.99 10.73
CA SER A 19 -5.99 6.75 10.58
C SER A 19 -6.04 7.47 9.23
N THR A 20 -4.94 8.12 8.84
CA THR A 20 -4.82 8.83 7.56
C THR A 20 -5.07 7.90 6.37
N VAL A 21 -4.50 6.70 6.42
CA VAL A 21 -4.66 5.69 5.37
C VAL A 21 -6.09 5.16 5.30
N VAL A 22 -6.70 4.82 6.44
CA VAL A 22 -8.04 4.21 6.50
C VAL A 22 -9.14 5.17 6.05
N TYR A 23 -9.07 6.45 6.42
CA TYR A 23 -10.09 7.43 6.06
C TYR A 23 -9.86 8.10 4.69
N LYS A 24 -8.83 7.68 3.95
CA LYS A 24 -8.52 8.24 2.64
C LYS A 24 -9.52 7.78 1.59
N THR A 25 -10.09 8.73 0.85
CA THR A 25 -10.91 8.46 -0.35
C THR A 25 -10.11 8.80 -1.62
N PHE A 26 -10.09 7.90 -2.60
CA PHE A 26 -9.40 8.07 -3.89
C PHE A 26 -10.39 8.28 -5.04
N LYS A 27 -9.94 8.94 -6.11
CA LYS A 27 -10.74 9.20 -7.31
C LYS A 27 -10.64 8.07 -8.35
N SER A 28 -9.57 7.30 -8.33
CA SER A 28 -9.31 6.16 -9.22
C SER A 28 -8.47 5.08 -8.53
N GLU A 29 -8.45 3.87 -9.10
CA GLU A 29 -7.58 2.78 -8.64
C GLU A 29 -6.10 3.13 -8.76
N GLU A 30 -5.70 3.84 -9.83
CA GLU A 30 -4.31 4.26 -10.03
C GLU A 30 -3.85 5.25 -8.95
N ASP A 31 -4.72 6.20 -8.56
CA ASP A 31 -4.41 7.14 -7.48
C ASP A 31 -4.19 6.42 -6.14
N CYS A 32 -5.02 5.40 -5.87
CA CYS A 32 -4.90 4.56 -4.68
C CYS A 32 -3.59 3.77 -4.71
N TYR A 33 -3.31 3.09 -5.82
CA TYR A 33 -2.10 2.30 -6.02
C TYR A 33 -0.82 3.13 -5.85
N ALA A 34 -0.74 4.30 -6.49
CA ALA A 34 0.42 5.18 -6.39
C ALA A 34 0.69 5.63 -4.95
N PHE A 35 -0.37 6.01 -4.21
CA PHE A 35 -0.25 6.42 -2.81
C PHE A 35 0.26 5.29 -1.92
N TYR A 36 -0.38 4.12 -2.00
CA TYR A 36 0.00 2.98 -1.16
C TYR A 36 1.38 2.45 -1.50
N ASN A 37 1.77 2.44 -2.78
CA ASN A 37 3.10 1.99 -3.17
C ASN A 37 4.20 2.97 -2.74
N ALA A 38 3.92 4.28 -2.71
CA ALA A 38 4.83 5.28 -2.13
C ALA A 38 5.01 5.07 -0.62
N TYR A 39 3.91 4.84 0.12
CA TYR A 39 3.96 4.49 1.54
C TYR A 39 4.73 3.20 1.80
N ALA A 40 4.46 2.15 1.01
CA ALA A 40 5.20 0.89 1.07
C ALA A 40 6.69 1.10 0.85
N GLY A 41 7.06 1.90 -0.15
CA GLY A 41 8.44 2.25 -0.45
C GLY A 41 9.14 2.94 0.72
N PHE A 42 8.46 3.87 1.40
CA PHE A 42 8.96 4.48 2.64
C PHE A 42 9.17 3.46 3.76
N LYS A 43 8.26 2.48 3.91
CA LYS A 43 8.37 1.41 4.90
C LYS A 43 9.31 0.25 4.46
N GLY A 44 9.90 0.31 3.27
CA GLY A 44 10.87 -0.66 2.78
C GLY A 44 10.31 -1.89 2.07
N PHE A 45 9.06 -1.84 1.60
CA PHE A 45 8.45 -2.88 0.77
C PHE A 45 7.76 -2.30 -0.47
N SER A 46 7.17 -3.15 -1.31
CA SER A 46 6.41 -2.71 -2.49
C SER A 46 5.08 -3.44 -2.57
N ILE A 47 4.09 -2.79 -3.16
CA ILE A 47 2.77 -3.39 -3.39
C ILE A 47 2.69 -3.80 -4.85
N ARG A 48 2.09 -4.97 -5.11
CA ARG A 48 1.85 -5.47 -6.46
C ARG A 48 0.36 -5.45 -6.75
N LYS A 49 0.00 -5.06 -7.98
CA LYS A 49 -1.36 -5.25 -8.48
C LYS A 49 -1.62 -6.75 -8.65
N ASP A 50 -2.76 -7.24 -8.17
CA ASP A 50 -3.11 -8.67 -8.18
C ASP A 50 -3.60 -9.13 -9.56
N ASP A 51 -4.50 -8.36 -10.21
CA ASP A 51 -5.04 -8.68 -11.55
C ASP A 51 -4.30 -7.93 -12.66
N VAL A 52 -2.99 -8.16 -12.80
CA VAL A 52 -2.30 -7.74 -14.03
C VAL A 52 -2.53 -8.80 -15.09
N ARG A 53 -3.63 -8.67 -15.87
CA ARG A 53 -3.78 -9.44 -17.11
C ARG A 53 -2.71 -8.97 -18.08
N VAL A 54 -1.55 -9.60 -18.08
CA VAL A 54 -0.55 -9.37 -19.12
C VAL A 54 -1.08 -9.91 -20.44
N ASP A 55 -1.10 -9.05 -21.44
CA ASP A 55 -1.25 -9.48 -22.81
C ASP A 55 -0.04 -10.34 -23.21
N ARG A 56 -0.29 -11.61 -23.56
CA ARG A 56 0.80 -12.56 -23.86
C ARG A 56 1.58 -12.19 -25.10
N ASP A 57 1.01 -11.40 -26.01
CA ASP A 57 1.63 -11.06 -27.28
C ASP A 57 2.54 -9.82 -27.14
N THR A 58 2.22 -8.92 -26.21
CA THR A 58 2.98 -7.68 -26.02
C THR A 58 3.73 -7.57 -24.69
N ASN A 59 3.51 -8.52 -23.77
CA ASN A 59 4.01 -8.52 -22.39
C ASN A 59 3.67 -7.23 -21.62
N LYS A 60 2.60 -6.53 -22.03
CA LYS A 60 2.09 -5.32 -21.39
C LYS A 60 0.94 -5.68 -20.47
N ALA A 61 0.89 -5.05 -19.30
CA ALA A 61 -0.30 -5.05 -18.46
C ALA A 61 -1.49 -4.54 -19.29
N LYS A 62 -2.57 -5.31 -19.39
CA LYS A 62 -3.86 -4.78 -19.82
C LYS A 62 -4.33 -3.90 -18.67
N ASP A 63 -4.48 -2.61 -18.94
CA ASP A 63 -5.13 -1.68 -18.03
C ASP A 63 -6.62 -2.03 -18.00
N THR A 64 -6.97 -3.08 -17.25
CA THR A 64 -8.36 -3.37 -16.92
C THR A 64 -8.72 -2.45 -15.77
N GLY A 65 -8.96 -1.18 -16.12
CA GLY A 65 -9.48 -0.18 -15.19
C GLY A 65 -10.76 -0.69 -14.56
N ILE A 66 -10.72 -0.93 -13.26
CA ILE A 66 -11.91 -0.94 -12.41
C ILE A 66 -12.30 0.52 -12.14
#